data_AF-A0A7S2UPW4-F1
#
_entry.id   AF-A0A7S2UPW4-F1
#
_cell.length_a   1.000
_cell.length_b   1.000
_cell.length_c   1.000
_cell.angle_alpha   90.00
_cell.angle_beta   90.00
_cell.angle_gamma   90.00
#
_symmetry.space_group_name_H-M   'P 1'
#
loop_
_entity.id
_entity.type
_entity.pdbx_description
1 polymer ?
#
loop_
_entity_poly.entity_id
_entity_poly.type
_entity_poly.pdbx_seq_one_letter_code
_entity_poly.pdbx_strand_id
1 'polypeptide(L)'
;EWTTVLDIDKLAEIDGVSWVYKGYSMLQRARDPISNGKRNTRTMISLSRGGADATLEREFDILTEKFVPPEEGGFTLAESKNNVVYKSRDVLLVGMDNGPDSLTDSGYPRTVREWVRGTQLED
;
A
#
# COMPACT_ATOMS: atom_id res chain seq x y z
N GLU A 1 -2.07 -7.50 -26.80
CA GLU A 1 -1.26 -6.27 -26.66
C GLU A 1 -1.18 -5.91 -25.19
N TRP A 2 -0.07 -5.31 -24.75
CA TRP A 2 0.12 -4.90 -23.36
C TRP A 2 -0.06 -3.38 -23.23
N THR A 3 -0.60 -2.95 -22.09
CA THR A 3 -0.71 -1.54 -21.71
C THR A 3 0.05 -1.33 -20.40
N THR A 4 0.95 -0.35 -20.37
CA THR A 4 1.64 0.05 -19.15
C THR A 4 0.68 0.77 -18.23
N VAL A 5 0.47 0.24 -17.02
CA VAL A 5 -0.42 0.82 -16.00
C VAL A 5 0.37 1.63 -14.96
N LEU A 6 1.57 1.17 -14.61
CA LEU A 6 2.48 1.84 -13.70
C LEU A 6 3.90 1.68 -14.22
N ASP A 7 4.55 2.78 -14.52
CA ASP A 7 5.94 2.86 -14.94
C ASP A 7 6.81 3.23 -13.73
N ILE A 8 7.62 2.28 -13.27
CA ILE A 8 8.45 2.44 -12.08
C ILE A 8 9.66 3.32 -12.35
N ASP A 9 10.22 3.26 -13.57
CA ASP A 9 11.36 4.07 -13.96
C ASP A 9 10.95 5.55 -14.03
N LYS A 10 9.81 5.83 -14.66
CA LYS A 10 9.23 7.19 -14.68
C LYS A 10 8.87 7.68 -13.28
N LEU A 11 8.34 6.82 -12.42
CA LEU A 11 8.07 7.18 -11.02
C LEU A 11 9.36 7.54 -10.28
N ALA A 12 10.44 6.79 -10.51
CA ALA A 12 11.75 7.03 -9.91
C ALA A 12 12.34 8.39 -10.32
N GLU A 13 12.18 8.76 -11.59
CA GLU A 13 12.58 10.09 -12.10
C GLU A 13 11.78 11.22 -11.44
N ILE A 14 10.46 11.07 -11.32
CA ILE A 14 9.57 12.08 -10.72
C ILE A 14 9.89 12.27 -9.23
N ASP A 15 10.04 11.16 -8.49
CA ASP A 15 10.25 11.20 -7.04
C ASP A 15 11.73 11.49 -6.68
N GLY A 16 12.66 11.36 -7.63
CA GLY A 16 14.11 11.45 -7.38
C GLY A 16 14.62 10.30 -6.50
N VAL A 17 13.95 9.15 -6.53
CA VAL A 17 14.22 7.99 -5.68
C VAL A 17 14.36 6.75 -6.55
N SER A 18 15.43 5.98 -6.36
CA SER A 18 15.56 4.67 -7.02
C SER A 18 14.56 3.67 -6.43
N TRP A 19 13.40 3.54 -7.07
CA TRP A 19 12.34 2.63 -6.67
C TRP A 19 12.56 1.23 -7.24
N VAL A 20 12.33 0.22 -6.40
CA VAL A 20 12.22 -1.18 -6.79
C VAL A 20 10.82 -1.66 -6.44
N TYR A 21 10.10 -2.21 -7.42
CA TYR A 21 8.80 -2.84 -7.19
C TYR A 21 8.96 -4.14 -6.39
N LYS A 22 8.24 -4.24 -5.27
CA LYS A 22 8.29 -5.39 -4.35
C LYS A 22 6.98 -6.18 -4.32
N GLY A 23 5.97 -5.76 -5.08
CA GLY A 23 4.69 -6.46 -5.20
C GLY A 23 3.51 -5.56 -4.92
N TYR A 24 2.38 -6.20 -4.63
CA TYR A 24 1.11 -5.52 -4.46
C TYR A 24 0.18 -6.31 -3.54
N SER A 25 -0.73 -5.59 -2.86
CA SER A 25 -1.82 -6.16 -2.08
C SER A 25 -3.15 -5.67 -2.63
N MET A 26 -3.86 -6.56 -3.32
CA MET A 26 -5.00 -6.21 -4.15
C MET A 26 -6.30 -6.10 -3.35
N LEU A 27 -7.08 -5.03 -3.56
CA LEU A 27 -8.45 -4.97 -3.07
C LEU A 27 -9.30 -5.93 -3.90
N GLN A 28 -9.70 -7.04 -3.27
CA GLN A 28 -10.51 -8.06 -3.92
C GLN A 28 -11.86 -7.48 -4.36
N ARG A 29 -12.26 -7.75 -5.60
CA ARG A 29 -13.54 -7.30 -6.19
C ARG A 29 -14.79 -7.56 -5.35
N ALA A 30 -14.78 -8.59 -4.49
CA ALA A 30 -15.88 -8.93 -3.59
C ALA A 30 -15.93 -8.08 -2.31
N ARG A 31 -14.83 -7.41 -1.97
CA ARG A 31 -14.68 -6.51 -0.81
C ARG A 31 -14.79 -5.02 -1.20
N ASP A 32 -15.04 -4.75 -2.48
CA ASP A 32 -15.09 -3.41 -3.05
C ASP A 32 -16.50 -3.12 -3.60
N PRO A 33 -17.26 -2.20 -2.98
CA PRO A 33 -18.59 -1.85 -3.46
C PRO A 33 -18.55 -1.18 -4.83
N ILE A 34 -17.45 -0.51 -5.21
CA ILE A 34 -17.33 0.18 -6.51
C ILE A 34 -17.10 -0.82 -7.65
N SER A 35 -16.47 -1.95 -7.36
CA SER A 35 -16.20 -3.02 -8.32
C SER A 35 -17.46 -3.65 -8.91
N ASN A 36 -18.57 -3.67 -8.15
CA ASN A 36 -19.78 -4.46 -8.48
C ASN A 36 -19.45 -5.93 -8.81
N GLY A 37 -18.41 -6.49 -8.17
CA GLY A 37 -17.93 -7.85 -8.41
C GLY A 37 -17.25 -8.11 -9.75
N LYS A 38 -16.94 -7.09 -10.55
CA LYS A 38 -16.45 -7.26 -11.94
C LYS A 38 -14.94 -7.11 -12.10
N ARG A 39 -14.33 -6.17 -11.37
CA ARG A 39 -12.90 -5.85 -11.54
C ARG A 39 -12.33 -5.25 -10.26
N ASN A 40 -11.03 -5.41 -10.06
CA ASN A 40 -10.37 -4.79 -8.93
C ASN A 40 -10.12 -3.31 -9.26
N THR A 41 -10.37 -2.41 -8.31
CA THR A 41 -10.27 -0.95 -8.55
C THR A 41 -9.14 -0.29 -7.76
N ARG A 42 -8.63 -0.97 -6.73
CA ARG A 42 -7.57 -0.47 -5.85
C ARG A 42 -6.57 -1.58 -5.55
N THR A 43 -5.33 -1.17 -5.29
CA THR A 43 -4.29 -2.06 -4.78
C THR A 43 -3.32 -1.25 -3.95
N MET A 44 -2.72 -1.84 -2.93
CA MET A 44 -1.48 -1.30 -2.35
C MET A 44 -0.33 -1.72 -3.27
N ILE A 45 0.58 -0.81 -3.54
CA ILE A 45 1.84 -1.07 -4.24
C ILE A 45 2.98 -0.94 -3.24
N SER A 46 3.82 -1.98 -3.19
CA SER A 46 4.99 -2.04 -2.32
C SER A 46 6.22 -1.60 -3.11
N LEU A 47 6.85 -0.50 -2.68
CA LEU A 47 8.06 0.04 -3.29
C LEU A 47 9.19 0.05 -2.28
N SER A 48 10.39 -0.29 -2.72
CA SER A 48 11.60 -0.22 -1.88
C SER A 48 12.61 0.76 -2.47
N ARG A 49 13.22 1.58 -1.62
CA ARG A 49 14.32 2.46 -2.02
C ARG A 49 15.60 1.63 -2.17
N GLY A 50 16.17 1.60 -3.37
CA GLY A 50 17.42 0.90 -3.66
C GLY A 50 17.37 -0.62 -3.46
N GLY A 51 16.17 -1.21 -3.32
CA GLY A 51 15.99 -2.66 -3.21
C GLY A 51 16.10 -3.26 -1.81
N ALA A 52 16.14 -2.44 -0.75
CA ALA A 52 16.09 -2.87 0.64
C ALA A 52 14.90 -3.80 0.99
N ASP A 53 14.96 -4.43 2.16
CA ASP A 53 13.85 -5.26 2.67
C ASP A 53 12.66 -4.42 3.14
N ALA A 54 12.90 -3.17 3.55
CA ALA A 54 11.84 -2.25 3.93
C ALA A 54 11.09 -1.74 2.69
N THR A 55 9.78 -1.60 2.81
CA THR A 55 8.90 -1.09 1.77
C THR A 55 8.08 0.10 2.26
N LEU A 56 7.91 1.05 1.35
CA LEU A 56 6.91 2.09 1.41
C LEU A 56 5.69 1.58 0.65
N GLU A 57 4.51 1.66 1.27
CA GLU A 57 3.26 1.20 0.67
C GLU A 57 2.43 2.42 0.22
N ARG A 58 1.89 2.38 -1.00
CA ARG A 58 0.99 3.42 -1.53
C ARG A 58 -0.21 2.80 -2.20
N GLU A 59 -1.40 3.34 -1.92
CA GLU A 59 -2.61 2.94 -2.60
C GLU A 59 -2.65 3.48 -4.03
N PHE A 60 -2.96 2.60 -4.98
CA PHE A 60 -3.04 2.88 -6.40
C PHE A 60 -4.44 2.57 -6.94
N ASP A 61 -5.01 3.53 -7.66
CA ASP A 61 -6.24 3.40 -8.42
C ASP A 61 -5.95 2.81 -9.80
N ILE A 62 -6.39 1.58 -10.01
CA ILE A 62 -6.18 0.84 -11.26
C ILE A 62 -7.04 1.41 -12.40
N LEU A 63 -8.15 2.09 -12.08
CA LEU A 63 -9.05 2.64 -13.09
C LEU A 63 -8.55 3.98 -13.64
N THR A 64 -7.91 4.78 -12.78
CA THR A 64 -7.36 6.10 -13.16
C THR A 64 -5.86 6.08 -13.39
N GLU A 65 -5.20 4.94 -13.10
CA GLU A 65 -3.78 4.70 -13.24
C GLU A 65 -2.92 5.70 -12.43
N LYS A 66 -3.39 6.01 -11.22
CA LYS A 66 -2.78 7.00 -10.34
C LYS A 66 -2.71 6.51 -8.90
N PHE A 67 -1.69 6.96 -8.18
CA PHE A 67 -1.69 6.86 -6.73
C PHE A 67 -2.81 7.72 -6.14
N VAL A 68 -3.51 7.20 -5.14
CA VAL A 68 -4.54 7.95 -4.43
C VAL A 68 -3.84 8.86 -3.41
N PRO A 69 -4.00 10.18 -3.48
CA PRO A 69 -3.37 11.09 -2.53
C PRO A 69 -3.94 10.92 -1.11
N PRO A 70 -3.13 11.07 -0.04
CA PRO A 70 -3.62 10.99 1.34
C PRO A 70 -4.76 11.97 1.65
N GLU A 71 -4.75 13.16 1.06
CA GLU A 71 -5.81 14.17 1.18
C GLU A 71 -7.13 13.76 0.52
N GLU A 72 -7.10 12.82 -0.44
CA GLU A 72 -8.27 12.17 -1.02
C GLU A 72 -8.61 10.84 -0.30
N GLY A 73 -7.96 10.60 0.85
CA GLY A 73 -8.13 9.42 1.67
C GLY A 73 -7.27 8.23 1.25
N GLY A 74 -6.26 8.41 0.40
CA GLY A 74 -5.36 7.32 -0.01
C GLY A 74 -4.55 6.75 1.15
N PHE A 75 -4.44 5.43 1.23
CA PHE A 75 -3.56 4.80 2.22
C PHE A 75 -2.08 4.92 1.81
N THR A 76 -1.24 5.35 2.75
CA THR A 76 0.23 5.33 2.60
C THR A 76 0.90 4.90 3.90
N LEU A 77 1.88 4.01 3.81
CA LEU A 77 2.69 3.60 4.96
C LEU A 77 4.15 3.96 4.69
N ALA A 78 4.79 4.57 5.69
CA ALA A 78 6.20 4.87 5.65
C ALA A 78 7.06 3.60 5.54
N GLU A 79 8.31 3.79 5.12
CA GLU A 79 9.27 2.71 4.89
C GLU A 79 9.51 1.86 6.15
N SER A 80 9.07 0.61 6.11
CA SER A 80 9.27 -0.39 7.18
C SER A 80 9.02 -1.80 6.63
N LYS A 81 9.20 -2.84 7.45
CA LYS A 81 8.82 -4.24 7.09
C LYS A 81 7.31 -4.43 7.28
N ASN A 82 6.52 -3.64 6.56
CA ASN A 82 5.07 -3.60 6.69
C ASN A 82 4.40 -4.86 6.12
N ASN A 83 3.20 -5.15 6.61
CA ASN A 83 2.27 -6.09 5.98
C ASN A 83 0.90 -5.44 5.91
N VAL A 84 0.30 -5.40 4.72
CA VAL A 84 -0.96 -4.71 4.48
C VAL A 84 -1.92 -5.56 3.65
N VAL A 85 -3.16 -5.69 4.12
CA VAL A 85 -4.24 -6.34 3.36
C VAL A 85 -5.56 -5.60 3.55
N TYR A 86 -6.38 -5.52 2.50
CA TYR A 86 -7.72 -4.93 2.58
C TYR A 86 -8.68 -5.83 3.36
N LYS A 87 -9.28 -5.31 4.44
CA LYS A 87 -10.50 -5.88 5.06
C LYS A 87 -11.74 -5.48 4.26
N SER A 88 -11.82 -4.22 3.84
CA SER A 88 -12.82 -3.66 2.94
C SER A 88 -12.20 -2.52 2.12
N ARG A 89 -12.95 -1.86 1.24
CA ARG A 89 -12.47 -0.66 0.54
C ARG A 89 -11.90 0.41 1.49
N ASP A 90 -12.48 0.56 2.67
CA ASP A 90 -12.16 1.66 3.57
C ASP A 90 -11.46 1.20 4.85
N VAL A 91 -11.03 -0.08 4.92
CA VAL A 91 -10.32 -0.62 6.08
C VAL A 91 -9.18 -1.53 5.65
N LEU A 92 -7.97 -1.22 6.12
CA LEU A 92 -6.79 -2.08 6.01
C LEU A 92 -6.54 -2.83 7.32
N LEU A 93 -6.03 -4.05 7.21
CA LEU A 93 -5.30 -4.71 8.27
C LEU A 93 -3.82 -4.42 8.05
N VAL A 94 -3.19 -3.82 9.05
CA VAL A 94 -1.80 -3.35 8.99
C VAL A 94 -0.99 -3.99 10.10
N GLY A 95 0.10 -4.65 9.74
CA GLY A 95 1.22 -4.93 10.64
C GLY A 95 2.37 -3.99 10.30
N MET A 96 2.85 -3.24 11.27
CA MET A 96 3.97 -2.30 11.10
C MET A 96 4.73 -2.10 12.42
N ASP A 97 5.82 -1.33 12.34
CA ASP A 97 6.43 -0.73 13.52
C ASP A 97 5.55 0.42 14.02
N ASN A 98 5.06 0.34 15.26
CA ASN A 98 4.29 1.41 15.90
C ASN A 98 4.78 1.71 17.32
N GLY A 99 6.06 1.46 17.57
CA GLY A 99 6.71 1.79 18.84
C GLY A 99 7.20 0.57 19.62
N PRO A 100 7.49 0.76 20.92
CA PRO A 100 8.11 -0.27 21.74
C PRO A 100 7.35 -1.60 21.69
N ASP A 101 8.11 -2.69 21.57
CA ASP A 101 7.62 -4.07 21.53
C ASP A 101 6.70 -4.45 20.35
N SER A 102 6.51 -3.57 19.36
CA SER A 102 5.66 -3.85 18.20
C SER A 102 6.30 -4.79 17.17
N LEU A 103 7.63 -4.95 17.23
CA LEU A 103 8.40 -5.79 16.34
C LEU A 103 9.03 -6.98 17.07
N THR A 104 9.19 -8.07 16.33
CA THR A 104 10.08 -9.19 16.67
C THR A 104 11.54 -8.76 16.57
N ASP A 105 12.44 -9.55 17.16
CA ASP A 105 13.89 -9.28 17.10
C ASP A 105 14.43 -9.28 15.66
N SER A 106 13.72 -9.93 14.73
CA SER A 106 14.03 -9.94 13.28
C SER A 106 13.40 -8.75 12.51
N GLY A 107 12.69 -7.86 13.21
CA GLY A 107 12.07 -6.65 12.66
C GLY A 107 10.69 -6.85 12.01
N TYR A 108 10.04 -8.00 12.20
CA TYR A 108 8.68 -8.23 11.68
C TYR A 108 7.60 -7.81 12.69
N PRO A 109 6.43 -7.32 12.24
CA PRO A 109 5.32 -6.94 13.11
C PRO A 109 4.83 -8.07 14.01
N ARG A 110 4.64 -7.78 15.31
CA ARG A 110 4.03 -8.68 16.31
C ARG A 110 2.51 -8.51 16.44
N THR A 111 1.97 -7.40 15.97
CA THR A 111 0.55 -7.06 16.09
C THR A 111 -0.05 -6.68 14.73
N VAL A 112 -1.38 -6.76 14.64
CA VAL A 112 -2.16 -6.30 13.48
C VAL A 112 -3.19 -5.30 13.99
N ARG A 113 -3.32 -4.17 13.30
CA ARG A 113 -4.30 -3.12 13.56
C ARG A 113 -5.28 -2.99 12.39
N GLU A 114 -6.50 -2.56 12.69
CA GLU A 114 -7.44 -2.08 11.68
C GLU A 114 -7.23 -0.58 11.49
N TRP A 115 -6.95 -0.17 10.25
CA TRP A 115 -6.81 1.22 9.88
C TRP A 115 -7.98 1.63 8.98
N VAL A 116 -8.76 2.61 9.44
CA VAL A 116 -9.92 3.13 8.72
C VAL A 116 -9.52 4.30 7.83
N ARG A 117 -10.04 4.33 6.61
CA ARG A 117 -9.79 5.41 5.65
C ARG A 117 -10.17 6.76 6.24
N GLY A 118 -9.28 7.73 6.11
CA GLY A 118 -9.49 9.09 6.61
C GLY A 118 -9.14 9.29 8.09
N THR A 119 -8.68 8.27 8.80
CA THR A 119 -8.09 8.41 10.16
C THR A 119 -6.57 8.34 10.09
N GLN A 120 -5.89 8.76 11.15
CA GLN A 120 -4.47 8.46 11.28
C GLN A 120 -4.32 6.98 11.67
N LEU A 121 -3.19 6.39 11.31
CA LEU A 121 -2.88 4.98 11.62
C LEU A 121 -2.51 4.77 13.11
N GLU A 122 -2.13 5.86 13.77
CA GLU A 122 -1.81 5.89 15.20
C GLU A 122 -3.07 5.93 16.07
N ASP A 123 -4.20 6.43 15.53
CA ASP A 123 -5.52 6.47 16.18
C ASP A 123 -6.11 5.06 16.39
#